data_AF-A0A318IS42-F1
#
_entry.id   AF-A0A318IS42-F1
#
_cell.length_a   1.000
_cell.length_b   1.000
_cell.length_c   1.000
_cell.angle_alpha   90.00
_cell.angle_beta   90.00
_cell.angle_gamma   90.00
#
_symmetry.space_group_name_H-M   'P 1'
#
loop_
_entity.id
_entity.type
_entity.pdbx_description
1 polymer ?
#
loop_
_entity_poly.entity_id
_entity_poly.type
_entity_poly.pdbx_seq_one_letter_code
_entity_poly.pdbx_strand_id
1 'polypeptide(L)'
;MKAMTLLLLLFLTACRPAHTEENKVQKKFPDPITIRIGESSTDFGKRFPNLVNINQQPAGINFYDLDVDYLGQQVTVHVEHGKHSLDIPFSIGTTGLEDGRYLSEGISKITVFAGFSAPEKDTDEHARQYINSLLQQFRAKGWQPLFYYDAPRLRGQEQFDYVVTKPLLPLDGEMDLSPHNWQRIDWIASPYWMFYADNVFAKIEFDRSPTWEDPKQPGTGLLTIDFQSMESYLRSEIEEKDRANWRAFWPAKAKWYR
;
A
#
# COMPACT_ATOMS: atom_id res chain seq x y z
N MET A 1 -14.54 -58.97 -55.53
CA MET A 1 -15.40 -59.37 -54.39
C MET A 1 -15.08 -58.46 -53.22
N LYS A 2 -16.07 -57.65 -52.80
CA LYS A 2 -15.95 -56.66 -51.72
C LYS A 2 -16.50 -57.27 -50.42
N ALA A 3 -15.76 -57.01 -49.33
CA ALA A 3 -16.15 -56.78 -47.94
C ALA A 3 -17.12 -57.76 -47.22
N MET A 4 -16.71 -58.24 -46.04
CA MET A 4 -17.39 -57.88 -44.79
C MET A 4 -16.51 -58.19 -43.56
N THR A 5 -16.27 -57.14 -42.79
CA THR A 5 -15.63 -57.07 -41.47
C THR A 5 -16.57 -57.59 -40.38
N LEU A 6 -16.05 -58.18 -39.29
CA LEU A 6 -16.74 -58.14 -37.99
C LEU A 6 -15.72 -57.80 -36.89
N LEU A 7 -15.80 -56.55 -36.44
CA LEU A 7 -15.05 -55.95 -35.35
C LEU A 7 -15.93 -56.00 -34.09
N LEU A 8 -15.48 -56.69 -33.05
CA LEU A 8 -16.18 -56.78 -31.76
C LEU A 8 -15.69 -55.62 -30.87
N LEU A 9 -16.50 -54.57 -30.72
CA LEU A 9 -16.28 -53.45 -29.80
C LEU A 9 -17.00 -53.73 -28.47
N LEU A 10 -16.22 -53.96 -27.41
CA LEU A 10 -16.70 -54.00 -26.03
C LEU A 10 -16.99 -52.58 -25.53
N PHE A 11 -18.26 -52.30 -25.23
CA PHE A 11 -18.68 -51.11 -24.50
C PHE A 11 -18.39 -51.27 -23.00
N LEU A 12 -17.37 -50.57 -22.50
CA LEU A 12 -17.22 -50.27 -21.08
C LEU A 12 -17.77 -48.87 -20.83
N THR A 13 -19.05 -48.78 -20.50
CA THR A 13 -19.64 -47.56 -19.93
C THR A 13 -19.25 -47.48 -18.46
N ALA A 14 -18.16 -46.79 -18.16
CA ALA A 14 -17.87 -46.32 -16.81
C ALA A 14 -18.76 -45.09 -16.54
N CYS A 15 -19.74 -45.24 -15.65
CA CYS A 15 -20.41 -44.10 -15.03
C CYS A 15 -19.35 -43.27 -14.29
N ARG A 16 -19.04 -42.07 -14.81
CA ARG A 16 -18.36 -41.05 -14.01
C ARG A 16 -19.36 -40.58 -12.94
N PRO A 17 -18.99 -40.55 -11.65
CA PRO A 17 -19.79 -39.82 -10.69
C PRO A 17 -19.78 -38.35 -11.12
N ALA A 18 -20.97 -37.74 -11.16
CA ALA A 18 -21.09 -36.31 -11.34
C ALA A 18 -20.19 -35.63 -10.31
N HIS A 19 -19.26 -34.79 -10.78
CA HIS A 19 -18.56 -33.86 -9.90
C HIS A 19 -19.63 -33.01 -9.25
N THR A 20 -19.88 -33.25 -7.97
CA THR A 20 -20.55 -32.29 -7.10
C THR A 20 -19.65 -31.07 -7.11
N GLU A 21 -20.02 -30.05 -7.88
CA GLU A 21 -19.50 -28.70 -7.65
C GLU A 21 -19.91 -28.33 -6.23
N GLU A 22 -18.97 -28.48 -5.30
CA GLU A 22 -19.04 -27.73 -4.05
C GLU A 22 -19.23 -26.27 -4.45
N ASN A 23 -20.38 -25.70 -4.11
CA ASN A 23 -20.60 -24.26 -4.11
C ASN A 23 -19.47 -23.64 -3.26
N LYS A 24 -18.35 -23.27 -3.91
CA LYS A 24 -17.34 -22.43 -3.30
C LYS A 24 -18.07 -21.13 -3.00
N VAL A 25 -18.45 -20.94 -1.74
CA VAL A 25 -18.88 -19.63 -1.24
C VAL A 25 -17.77 -18.67 -1.61
N GLN A 26 -18.02 -17.86 -2.63
CA GLN A 26 -17.06 -16.90 -3.13
C GLN A 26 -16.87 -15.88 -2.01
N LYS A 27 -15.76 -16.01 -1.27
CA LYS A 27 -15.42 -15.04 -0.23
C LYS A 27 -15.41 -13.67 -0.89
N LYS A 28 -16.07 -12.69 -0.28
CA LYS A 28 -16.09 -11.30 -0.73
C LYS A 28 -15.57 -10.45 0.42
N PHE A 29 -14.70 -9.50 0.11
CA PHE A 29 -14.28 -8.52 1.11
C PHE A 29 -15.39 -7.49 1.34
N PRO A 30 -15.52 -6.95 2.57
CA PRO A 30 -16.33 -5.77 2.79
C PRO A 30 -15.75 -4.58 2.01
N ASP A 31 -16.61 -3.68 1.58
CA ASP A 31 -16.22 -2.43 0.93
C ASP A 31 -17.03 -1.29 1.58
N PRO A 32 -16.40 -0.38 2.35
CA PRO A 32 -14.95 -0.27 2.54
C PRO A 32 -14.36 -1.29 3.54
N ILE A 33 -13.06 -1.58 3.38
CA ILE A 33 -12.22 -2.20 4.43
C ILE A 33 -11.70 -1.07 5.32
N THR A 34 -12.13 -1.04 6.57
CA THR A 34 -11.56 -0.10 7.55
C THR A 34 -10.25 -0.62 8.12
N ILE A 35 -9.20 0.21 8.16
CA ILE A 35 -7.94 -0.06 8.86
C ILE A 35 -7.68 0.99 9.95
N ARG A 36 -6.95 0.61 11.00
CA ARG A 36 -6.64 1.46 12.15
C ARG A 36 -5.20 1.24 12.61
N ILE A 37 -4.41 2.31 12.64
CA ILE A 37 -3.05 2.26 13.18
C ILE A 37 -3.15 2.13 14.70
N GLY A 38 -2.45 1.14 15.26
CA GLY A 38 -2.50 0.82 16.68
C GLY A 38 -3.66 -0.09 17.10
N GLU A 39 -4.46 -0.60 16.16
CA GLU A 39 -5.42 -1.67 16.44
C GLU A 39 -4.68 -2.92 16.92
N SER A 40 -5.21 -3.60 17.94
CA SER A 40 -4.62 -4.86 18.39
C SER A 40 -4.79 -5.91 17.30
N SER A 41 -3.77 -6.73 17.08
CA SER A 41 -3.85 -7.87 16.17
C SER A 41 -5.05 -8.78 16.42
N THR A 42 -5.39 -8.98 17.69
CA THR A 42 -6.53 -9.82 18.08
C THR A 42 -7.86 -9.25 17.62
N ASP A 43 -8.04 -7.93 17.67
CA ASP A 43 -9.29 -7.29 17.24
C ASP A 43 -9.34 -7.16 15.71
N PHE A 44 -8.19 -6.88 15.08
CA PHE A 44 -8.05 -6.91 13.63
C PHE A 44 -8.42 -8.28 13.06
N GLY A 45 -7.86 -9.36 13.61
CA GLY A 45 -8.15 -10.74 13.19
C GLY A 45 -9.62 -11.14 13.40
N LYS A 46 -10.27 -10.65 14.46
CA LYS A 46 -11.72 -10.88 14.69
C LYS A 46 -12.61 -10.17 13.68
N ARG A 47 -12.21 -8.99 13.18
CA ARG A 47 -12.96 -8.21 12.19
C ARG A 47 -12.94 -8.82 10.79
N PHE A 48 -11.89 -9.58 10.46
CA PHE A 48 -11.70 -10.19 9.15
C PHE A 48 -11.44 -11.71 9.25
N PRO A 49 -12.37 -12.47 9.87
CA PRO A 49 -12.14 -13.89 10.13
C PRO A 49 -12.06 -14.65 8.80
N ASN A 50 -11.01 -15.44 8.62
CA ASN A 50 -10.73 -16.22 7.40
C ASN A 50 -10.46 -15.39 6.12
N LEU A 51 -10.26 -14.08 6.26
CA LEU A 51 -9.87 -13.15 5.19
C LEU A 51 -8.46 -12.58 5.40
N VAL A 52 -7.96 -12.60 6.63
CA VAL A 52 -6.57 -12.25 6.97
C VAL A 52 -5.68 -13.48 6.89
N ASN A 53 -4.55 -13.34 6.20
CA ASN A 53 -3.41 -14.23 6.38
C ASN A 53 -2.50 -13.69 7.49
N ILE A 54 -2.11 -14.54 8.43
CA ILE A 54 -1.22 -14.15 9.54
C ILE A 54 0.09 -14.91 9.41
N ASN A 55 1.19 -14.17 9.25
CA ASN A 55 2.53 -14.72 9.19
C ASN A 55 3.33 -14.29 10.43
N GLN A 56 3.52 -15.23 11.36
CA GLN A 56 4.29 -15.03 12.57
C GLN A 56 5.76 -15.39 12.34
N GLN A 57 6.66 -14.44 12.55
CA GLN A 57 8.10 -14.66 12.40
C GLN A 57 8.76 -15.04 13.73
N PRO A 58 9.79 -15.92 13.72
CA PRO A 58 10.54 -16.29 14.92
C PRO A 58 11.17 -15.10 15.67
N ALA A 59 11.43 -13.98 14.97
CA ALA A 59 11.95 -12.74 15.55
C ALA A 59 10.90 -11.94 16.35
N GLY A 60 9.67 -12.45 16.49
CA GLY A 60 8.58 -11.79 17.18
C GLY A 60 7.95 -10.66 16.36
N ILE A 61 7.94 -10.76 15.04
CA ILE A 61 7.25 -9.81 14.15
C ILE A 61 6.08 -10.55 13.51
N ASN A 62 4.90 -9.95 13.55
CA ASN A 62 3.69 -10.50 12.95
C ASN A 62 3.27 -9.65 11.75
N PHE A 63 3.02 -10.32 10.63
CA PHE A 63 2.45 -9.70 9.42
C PHE A 63 1.00 -10.13 9.24
N TYR A 64 0.15 -9.18 8.88
CA TYR A 64 -1.28 -9.37 8.65
C TYR A 64 -1.61 -8.92 7.23
N ASP A 65 -1.98 -9.86 6.37
CA ASP A 65 -2.24 -9.56 4.96
C ASP A 65 -3.73 -9.67 4.64
N LEU A 66 -4.30 -8.63 4.05
CA LEU A 66 -5.59 -8.66 3.35
C LEU A 66 -5.30 -8.52 1.86
N ASP A 67 -5.36 -9.62 1.13
CA ASP A 67 -5.14 -9.65 -0.33
C ASP A 67 -6.50 -9.80 -1.02
N VAL A 68 -7.08 -8.68 -1.47
CA VAL A 68 -8.38 -8.67 -2.15
C VAL A 68 -8.23 -9.00 -3.63
N ASP A 69 -7.03 -8.78 -4.19
CA ASP A 69 -6.69 -9.06 -5.59
C ASP A 69 -6.69 -10.56 -5.89
N TYR A 70 -6.35 -11.40 -4.89
CA TYR A 70 -6.53 -12.86 -4.98
C TYR A 70 -7.97 -13.26 -5.39
N LEU A 71 -8.96 -12.41 -5.07
CA LEU A 71 -10.36 -12.63 -5.42
C LEU A 71 -10.81 -11.80 -6.64
N GLY A 72 -9.88 -11.16 -7.34
CA GLY A 72 -10.14 -10.27 -8.49
C GLY A 72 -10.97 -9.04 -8.10
N GLN A 73 -10.85 -8.57 -6.86
CA GLN A 73 -11.63 -7.45 -6.34
C GLN A 73 -10.72 -6.26 -6.07
N GLN A 74 -11.24 -5.07 -6.32
CA GLN A 74 -10.72 -3.82 -5.79
C GLN A 74 -11.72 -3.31 -4.75
N VAL A 75 -11.21 -2.78 -3.64
CA VAL A 75 -12.03 -2.23 -2.56
C VAL A 75 -11.58 -0.82 -2.21
N THR A 76 -12.42 -0.09 -1.48
CA THR A 76 -11.99 1.13 -0.80
C THR A 76 -11.39 0.76 0.55
N VAL A 77 -10.18 1.23 0.84
CA VAL A 77 -9.61 1.18 2.18
C VAL A 77 -9.94 2.48 2.90
N HIS A 78 -10.72 2.39 3.97
CA HIS A 78 -10.99 3.50 4.88
C HIS A 78 -9.93 3.52 5.98
N VAL A 79 -9.06 4.54 5.97
CA VAL A 79 -8.08 4.76 7.03
C VAL A 79 -8.76 5.54 8.14
N GLU A 80 -9.06 4.87 9.25
CA GLU A 80 -9.69 5.52 10.40
C GLU A 80 -8.63 6.15 11.30
N HIS A 81 -8.62 7.49 11.37
CA HIS A 81 -7.70 8.29 12.17
C HIS A 81 -8.37 9.59 12.67
N GLY A 82 -9.54 9.45 13.30
CA GLY A 82 -10.29 10.59 13.84
C GLY A 82 -10.70 11.62 12.76
N LYS A 83 -10.34 12.90 12.95
CA LYS A 83 -10.60 13.96 11.95
C LYS A 83 -9.76 13.81 10.67
N HIS A 84 -8.68 13.02 10.75
CA HIS A 84 -7.72 12.79 9.68
C HIS A 84 -8.08 11.58 8.80
N SER A 85 -9.20 10.91 9.07
CA SER A 85 -9.65 9.75 8.30
C SER A 85 -9.86 10.08 6.81
N LEU A 86 -9.45 9.15 5.96
CA LEU A 86 -9.49 9.29 4.51
C LEU A 86 -9.73 7.94 3.81
N ASP A 87 -10.12 8.00 2.55
CA ASP A 87 -10.47 6.83 1.74
C ASP A 87 -9.50 6.66 0.59
N ILE A 88 -8.97 5.44 0.44
CA ILE A 88 -8.07 5.04 -0.64
C ILE A 88 -8.84 4.05 -1.53
N PRO A 89 -9.43 4.51 -2.65
CA PRO A 89 -10.12 3.63 -3.58
C PRO A 89 -9.14 2.76 -4.37
N PHE A 90 -9.68 1.80 -5.12
CA PHE A 90 -8.91 0.88 -5.97
C PHE A 90 -7.81 0.11 -5.23
N SER A 91 -8.00 -0.11 -3.93
CA SER A 91 -7.07 -0.88 -3.11
C SER A 91 -7.15 -2.36 -3.49
N ILE A 92 -6.00 -2.95 -3.72
CA ILE A 92 -5.81 -4.35 -4.11
C ILE A 92 -5.29 -5.20 -2.94
N GLY A 93 -4.79 -4.56 -1.88
CA GLY A 93 -4.49 -5.23 -0.64
C GLY A 93 -3.93 -4.31 0.43
N THR A 94 -3.79 -4.84 1.64
CA THR A 94 -3.13 -4.16 2.75
C THR A 94 -2.29 -5.13 3.55
N THR A 95 -1.14 -4.69 4.04
CA THR A 95 -0.30 -5.45 4.98
C THR A 95 -0.12 -4.66 6.26
N GLY A 96 -0.24 -5.33 7.41
CA GLY A 96 -0.02 -4.77 8.74
C GLY A 96 1.17 -5.41 9.41
N LEU A 97 1.96 -4.62 10.14
CA LEU A 97 3.09 -5.09 10.95
C LEU A 97 2.84 -4.79 12.42
N GLU A 98 2.98 -5.82 13.26
CA GLU A 98 3.01 -5.73 14.72
C GLU A 98 4.35 -6.28 15.24
N ASP A 99 5.00 -5.54 16.13
CA ASP A 99 6.21 -5.98 16.82
C ASP A 99 5.81 -6.60 18.17
N GLY A 100 6.01 -7.90 18.32
CA GLY A 100 5.67 -8.69 19.50
C GLY A 100 6.41 -8.28 20.77
N ARG A 101 7.47 -7.46 20.67
CA ARG A 101 8.13 -6.85 21.83
C ARG A 101 7.36 -5.63 22.37
N TYR A 102 6.45 -5.07 21.58
CA TYR A 102 5.72 -3.84 21.85
C TYR A 102 4.23 -4.00 21.54
N LEU A 103 3.60 -5.09 22.00
CA LEU A 103 2.19 -5.40 21.74
C LEU A 103 1.21 -4.29 22.15
N SER A 104 1.58 -3.45 23.11
CA SER A 104 0.78 -2.28 23.50
C SER A 104 0.66 -1.22 22.40
N GLU A 105 1.56 -1.24 21.40
CA GLU A 105 1.50 -0.36 20.23
C GLU A 105 0.57 -0.90 19.14
N GLY A 106 0.11 -2.16 19.23
CA GLY A 106 -0.71 -2.82 18.21
C GLY A 106 -0.03 -2.91 16.84
N ILE A 107 -0.83 -2.91 15.78
CA ILE A 107 -0.33 -2.82 14.39
C ILE A 107 0.26 -1.43 14.17
N SER A 108 1.59 -1.34 14.20
CA SER A 108 2.31 -0.08 14.26
C SER A 108 2.69 0.49 12.89
N LYS A 109 2.60 -0.34 11.84
CA LYS A 109 2.75 0.05 10.43
C LYS A 109 1.69 -0.68 9.59
N ILE A 110 1.04 0.03 8.68
CA ILE A 110 0.13 -0.54 7.68
C ILE A 110 0.51 0.00 6.31
N THR A 111 0.66 -0.88 5.34
CA THR A 111 0.87 -0.54 3.93
C THR A 111 -0.40 -0.85 3.16
N VAL A 112 -0.87 0.12 2.36
CA VAL A 112 -1.99 -0.05 1.43
C VAL A 112 -1.43 -0.07 0.01
N PHE A 113 -1.82 -1.09 -0.76
CA PHE A 113 -1.50 -1.23 -2.17
C PHE A 113 -2.73 -0.88 -3.00
N ALA A 114 -2.62 0.05 -3.94
CA ALA A 114 -3.72 0.50 -4.76
C ALA A 114 -3.33 0.73 -6.22
N GLY A 115 -4.29 0.53 -7.13
CA GLY A 115 -4.21 1.04 -8.50
C GLY A 115 -4.71 2.48 -8.60
N PHE A 116 -4.95 2.97 -9.83
CA PHE A 116 -5.47 4.32 -10.09
C PHE A 116 -6.90 4.31 -10.61
N SER A 117 -7.31 3.17 -11.16
CA SER A 117 -8.62 2.98 -11.75
C SER A 117 -9.02 1.50 -11.74
N ALA A 118 -10.21 1.22 -12.28
CA ALA A 118 -10.53 -0.14 -12.68
C ALA A 118 -9.53 -0.59 -13.78
N PRO A 119 -9.15 -1.89 -13.85
CA PRO A 119 -8.00 -2.40 -14.63
C PRO A 119 -7.88 -2.01 -16.12
N GLU A 120 -8.89 -1.39 -16.71
CA GLU A 120 -8.98 -1.08 -18.14
C GLU A 120 -8.61 0.37 -18.50
N LYS A 121 -8.18 1.22 -17.55
CA LYS A 121 -8.09 2.68 -17.77
C LYS A 121 -6.82 3.38 -17.25
N ASP A 122 -5.76 2.67 -16.91
CA ASP A 122 -4.55 3.32 -16.39
C ASP A 122 -3.80 4.06 -17.50
N THR A 123 -3.85 5.39 -17.46
CA THR A 123 -3.08 6.30 -18.31
C THR A 123 -2.25 7.22 -17.43
N ASP A 124 -1.15 7.77 -17.97
CA ASP A 124 -0.30 8.71 -17.25
C ASP A 124 -1.08 9.92 -16.71
N GLU A 125 -2.02 10.45 -17.51
CA GLU A 125 -2.88 11.55 -17.11
C GLU A 125 -3.88 11.15 -16.00
N HIS A 126 -4.44 9.94 -16.06
CA HIS A 126 -5.29 9.43 -14.97
C HIS A 126 -4.50 9.23 -13.68
N ALA A 127 -3.29 8.67 -13.74
CA ALA A 127 -2.43 8.52 -12.56
C ALA A 127 -2.09 9.88 -11.95
N ARG A 128 -1.71 10.87 -12.77
CA ARG A 128 -1.44 12.25 -12.34
C ARG A 128 -2.65 12.88 -11.64
N GLN A 129 -3.84 12.78 -12.24
CA GLN A 129 -5.07 13.32 -11.67
C GLN A 129 -5.44 12.62 -10.36
N TYR A 130 -5.32 11.29 -10.33
CA TYR A 130 -5.61 10.49 -9.15
C TYR A 130 -4.69 10.84 -7.98
N ILE A 131 -3.37 10.86 -8.21
CA ILE A 131 -2.38 11.20 -7.19
C ILE A 131 -2.59 12.63 -6.71
N ASN A 132 -2.83 13.59 -7.61
CA ASN A 132 -3.15 14.96 -7.21
C ASN A 132 -4.40 15.04 -6.32
N SER A 133 -5.47 14.30 -6.67
CA SER A 133 -6.68 14.21 -5.84
C SER A 133 -6.42 13.58 -4.48
N LEU A 134 -5.58 12.54 -4.42
CA LEU A 134 -5.20 11.90 -3.16
C LEU A 134 -4.41 12.87 -2.26
N LEU A 135 -3.39 13.54 -2.80
CA LEU A 135 -2.63 14.54 -2.04
C LEU A 135 -3.53 15.67 -1.52
N GLN A 136 -4.49 16.14 -2.34
CA GLN A 136 -5.51 17.10 -1.92
C GLN A 136 -6.37 16.57 -0.77
N GLN A 137 -6.79 15.32 -0.82
CA GLN A 137 -7.58 14.69 0.23
C GLN A 137 -6.80 14.64 1.55
N PHE A 138 -5.53 14.23 1.54
CA PHE A 138 -4.65 14.28 2.71
C PHE A 138 -4.64 15.67 3.34
N ARG A 139 -4.35 16.71 2.55
CA ARG A 139 -4.31 18.11 3.02
C ARG A 139 -5.66 18.57 3.56
N ALA A 140 -6.76 18.27 2.86
CA ALA A 140 -8.11 18.64 3.28
C ALA A 140 -8.53 17.97 4.59
N LYS A 141 -8.00 16.77 4.87
CA LYS A 141 -8.17 16.06 6.14
C LYS A 141 -7.18 16.50 7.21
N GLY A 142 -6.39 17.55 6.97
CA GLY A 142 -5.49 18.16 7.94
C GLY A 142 -4.13 17.48 8.07
N TRP A 143 -3.80 16.53 7.21
CA TRP A 143 -2.44 16.01 7.12
C TRP A 143 -1.50 17.10 6.63
N GLN A 144 -0.34 17.22 7.29
CA GLN A 144 0.66 18.24 6.98
C GLN A 144 1.80 17.61 6.19
N PRO A 145 2.27 18.23 5.08
CA PRO A 145 3.47 17.78 4.39
C PRO A 145 4.66 17.70 5.35
N LEU A 146 5.42 16.61 5.27
CA LEU A 146 6.62 16.38 6.07
C LEU A 146 7.86 16.57 5.19
N PHE A 147 8.71 17.52 5.59
CA PHE A 147 10.04 17.69 5.02
C PHE A 147 11.08 17.12 5.97
N TYR A 148 12.13 16.49 5.43
CA TYR A 148 13.26 16.11 6.26
C TYR A 148 13.91 17.35 6.87
N TYR A 149 14.41 17.18 8.09
CA TYR A 149 14.95 18.30 8.84
C TYR A 149 16.18 18.93 8.18
N ASP A 150 16.99 18.13 7.45
CA ASP A 150 18.17 18.56 6.71
C ASP A 150 17.84 19.10 5.29
N ALA A 151 16.60 18.98 4.84
CA ALA A 151 16.17 19.51 3.55
C ALA A 151 16.00 21.05 3.60
N PRO A 152 16.36 21.79 2.53
CA PRO A 152 16.04 23.21 2.43
C PRO A 152 14.54 23.47 2.66
N ARG A 153 14.21 24.54 3.39
CA ARG A 153 12.81 24.94 3.68
C ARG A 153 12.17 25.67 2.50
N LEU A 154 12.30 25.10 1.30
CA LEU A 154 11.67 25.56 0.07
C LEU A 154 10.23 25.04 0.01
N ARG A 155 9.35 25.69 -0.76
CA ARG A 155 7.96 25.24 -0.97
C ARG A 155 7.54 25.37 -2.43
N GLY A 156 6.50 24.61 -2.80
CA GLY A 156 5.88 24.70 -4.12
C GLY A 156 6.89 24.48 -5.25
N GLN A 157 6.90 25.39 -6.23
CA GLN A 157 7.75 25.26 -7.41
C GLN A 157 9.26 25.28 -7.09
N GLU A 158 9.70 26.11 -6.14
CA GLU A 158 11.12 26.18 -5.76
C GLU A 158 11.60 24.86 -5.14
N GLN A 159 10.76 24.24 -4.31
CA GLN A 159 11.06 22.93 -3.74
C GLN A 159 11.12 21.87 -4.83
N PHE A 160 10.16 21.89 -5.76
CA PHE A 160 10.12 20.94 -6.87
C PHE A 160 11.38 21.02 -7.72
N ASP A 161 11.77 22.23 -8.14
CA ASP A 161 12.95 22.45 -8.96
C ASP A 161 14.24 21.99 -8.25
N TYR A 162 14.28 22.06 -6.92
CA TYR A 162 15.37 21.52 -6.12
C TYR A 162 15.34 19.98 -6.05
N VAL A 163 14.21 19.39 -5.65
CA VAL A 163 14.08 17.96 -5.37
C VAL A 163 14.10 17.10 -6.62
N VAL A 164 13.60 17.60 -7.76
CA VAL A 164 13.62 16.85 -9.02
C VAL A 164 15.05 16.54 -9.52
N THR A 165 16.05 17.25 -8.98
CA THR A 165 17.48 16.99 -9.23
C THR A 165 18.18 16.18 -8.11
N LYS A 166 17.43 15.77 -7.07
CA LYS A 166 17.90 15.15 -5.83
C LYS A 166 17.01 13.94 -5.45
N PRO A 167 17.31 12.73 -5.95
CA PRO A 167 16.42 11.56 -5.90
C PRO A 167 16.16 10.94 -4.50
N LEU A 168 16.47 11.64 -3.40
CA LEU A 168 16.30 11.12 -2.03
C LEU A 168 15.34 11.95 -1.17
N LEU A 169 14.95 13.13 -1.62
CA LEU A 169 14.09 14.03 -0.85
C LEU A 169 12.62 13.82 -1.22
N PRO A 170 11.70 13.90 -0.24
CA PRO A 170 10.28 13.83 -0.54
C PRO A 170 9.85 15.01 -1.42
N LEU A 171 8.93 14.76 -2.34
CA LEU A 171 8.23 15.80 -3.06
C LEU A 171 7.31 16.57 -2.09
N ASP A 172 7.22 17.89 -2.27
CA ASP A 172 6.29 18.72 -1.51
C ASP A 172 4.84 18.25 -1.76
N GLY A 173 4.13 17.95 -0.67
CA GLY A 173 2.72 17.60 -0.70
C GLY A 173 1.82 18.72 -1.23
N GLU A 174 2.30 19.96 -1.35
CA GLU A 174 1.58 21.12 -1.92
C GLU A 174 1.97 21.44 -3.37
N MET A 175 2.84 20.66 -4.01
CA MET A 175 3.31 21.01 -5.36
C MET A 175 2.22 20.96 -6.42
N ASP A 176 2.42 21.77 -7.46
CA ASP A 176 1.64 21.68 -8.69
C ASP A 176 2.07 20.47 -9.52
N LEU A 177 1.22 19.44 -9.57
CA LEU A 177 1.37 18.28 -10.45
C LEU A 177 0.78 18.54 -11.83
N SER A 178 0.94 19.74 -12.40
CA SER A 178 0.57 20.02 -13.79
C SER A 178 1.31 19.07 -14.76
N PRO A 179 0.79 18.83 -15.98
CA PRO A 179 1.45 17.96 -16.95
C PRO A 179 2.94 18.29 -17.17
N HIS A 180 3.28 19.58 -17.13
CA HIS A 180 4.66 20.06 -17.23
C HIS A 180 5.55 19.54 -16.09
N ASN A 181 5.13 19.70 -14.83
CA ASN A 181 5.92 19.22 -13.70
C ASN A 181 5.89 17.69 -13.59
N TRP A 182 4.77 17.06 -13.90
CA TRP A 182 4.63 15.61 -13.89
C TRP A 182 5.67 14.90 -14.79
N GLN A 183 5.88 15.42 -16.00
CA GLN A 183 6.87 14.88 -16.95
C GLN A 183 8.32 15.08 -16.52
N ARG A 184 8.58 16.01 -15.59
CA ARG A 184 9.93 16.29 -15.10
C ARG A 184 10.35 15.34 -13.97
N ILE A 185 9.39 14.64 -13.36
CA ILE A 185 9.66 13.71 -12.26
C ILE A 185 10.44 12.50 -12.79
N ASP A 186 11.58 12.20 -12.15
CA ASP A 186 12.30 10.95 -12.40
C ASP A 186 11.63 9.80 -11.64
N TRP A 187 10.71 9.13 -12.33
CA TRP A 187 9.97 8.00 -11.78
C TRP A 187 10.82 6.75 -11.55
N ILE A 188 12.03 6.67 -12.09
CA ILE A 188 12.96 5.55 -11.82
C ILE A 188 13.49 5.65 -10.38
N ALA A 189 13.54 6.85 -9.82
CA ALA A 189 14.00 7.10 -8.46
C ALA A 189 12.92 6.80 -7.38
N SER A 190 11.76 6.25 -7.75
CA SER A 190 10.61 5.99 -6.86
C SER A 190 10.29 7.20 -5.97
N PRO A 191 9.92 8.34 -6.58
CA PRO A 191 9.63 9.56 -5.84
C PRO A 191 8.44 9.34 -4.90
N TYR A 192 8.48 10.01 -3.76
CA TYR A 192 7.47 9.84 -2.72
C TYR A 192 7.11 11.18 -2.07
N TRP A 193 5.91 11.23 -1.53
CA TRP A 193 5.46 12.29 -0.64
C TRP A 193 5.43 11.78 0.79
N MET A 194 5.67 12.66 1.75
CA MET A 194 5.47 12.35 3.17
C MET A 194 4.52 13.34 3.81
N PHE A 195 3.70 12.82 4.71
CA PHE A 195 2.78 13.58 5.53
C PHE A 195 2.84 13.13 6.98
N TYR A 196 2.34 13.97 7.88
CA TYR A 196 2.08 13.59 9.27
C TYR A 196 0.76 14.17 9.76
N ALA A 197 0.10 13.43 10.65
CA ALA A 197 -1.08 13.87 11.37
C ALA A 197 -1.13 13.20 12.75
N ASP A 198 -1.25 14.02 13.80
CA ASP A 198 -1.13 13.61 15.20
C ASP A 198 0.16 12.80 15.45
N ASN A 199 0.05 11.50 15.67
CA ASN A 199 1.14 10.57 15.95
C ASN A 199 1.34 9.54 14.83
N VAL A 200 0.94 9.84 13.59
CA VAL A 200 1.07 8.94 12.44
C VAL A 200 1.76 9.66 11.29
N PHE A 201 2.73 8.99 10.68
CA PHE A 201 3.35 9.37 9.41
C PHE A 201 2.70 8.61 8.27
N ALA A 202 2.56 9.27 7.12
CA ALA A 202 2.13 8.66 5.87
C ALA A 202 3.19 8.89 4.79
N LYS A 203 3.60 7.84 4.09
CA LYS A 203 4.45 7.92 2.90
C LYS A 203 3.65 7.40 1.71
N ILE A 204 3.60 8.18 0.64
CA ILE A 204 2.90 7.84 -0.60
C ILE A 204 3.96 7.71 -1.69
N GLU A 205 4.07 6.53 -2.29
CA GLU A 205 5.04 6.21 -3.33
C GLU A 205 4.30 5.67 -4.55
N PHE A 206 4.68 6.16 -5.73
CA PHE A 206 4.15 5.67 -6.99
C PHE A 206 5.27 5.01 -7.79
N ASP A 207 5.16 3.70 -7.93
CA ASP A 207 6.02 2.90 -8.80
C ASP A 207 5.32 2.62 -10.11
N ARG A 208 6.06 2.71 -11.21
CA ARG A 208 5.56 2.38 -12.54
C ARG A 208 6.54 1.50 -13.28
N SER A 209 6.02 0.53 -14.01
CA SER A 209 6.84 -0.34 -14.85
C SER A 209 7.56 0.47 -15.94
N PRO A 210 8.73 0.01 -16.43
CA PRO A 210 9.47 0.70 -17.48
C PRO A 210 8.69 0.89 -18.79
N THR A 211 7.65 0.09 -19.03
CA THR A 211 6.79 0.16 -20.21
C THR A 211 5.54 1.04 -20.00
N TRP A 212 5.46 1.79 -18.89
CA TRP A 212 4.32 2.65 -18.57
C TRP A 212 3.90 3.57 -19.72
N GLU A 213 4.88 4.10 -20.46
CA GLU A 213 4.65 5.00 -21.58
C GLU A 213 4.61 4.30 -22.94
N ASP A 214 4.76 2.97 -23.01
CA ASP A 214 4.72 2.20 -24.26
C ASP A 214 3.25 2.04 -24.73
N PRO A 215 2.86 2.66 -25.86
CA PRO A 215 1.49 2.58 -26.38
C PRO A 215 1.09 1.16 -26.83
N LYS A 216 2.06 0.25 -27.02
CA LYS A 216 1.85 -1.12 -27.47
C LYS A 216 1.76 -2.12 -26.32
N GLN A 217 2.29 -1.75 -25.16
CA GLN A 217 2.30 -2.55 -23.93
C GLN A 217 2.09 -1.61 -22.75
N PRO A 218 0.84 -1.20 -22.46
CA PRO A 218 0.57 -0.31 -21.33
C PRO A 218 1.13 -0.94 -20.06
N GLY A 219 2.10 -0.24 -19.46
CA GLY A 219 2.73 -0.70 -18.24
C GLY A 219 1.77 -0.69 -17.05
N THR A 220 2.13 -1.41 -16.00
CA THR A 220 1.42 -1.38 -14.72
C THR A 220 2.02 -0.30 -13.83
N GLY A 221 1.17 0.35 -13.04
CA GLY A 221 1.58 1.23 -11.97
C GLY A 221 0.98 0.77 -10.64
N LEU A 222 1.66 1.07 -9.55
CA LEU A 222 1.27 0.70 -8.19
C LEU A 222 1.47 1.88 -7.26
N LEU A 223 0.43 2.21 -6.53
CA LEU A 223 0.51 3.15 -5.43
C LEU A 223 0.72 2.38 -4.12
N THR A 224 1.79 2.72 -3.41
CA THR A 224 2.10 2.19 -2.09
C THR A 224 1.94 3.31 -1.07
N ILE A 225 1.02 3.13 -0.12
CA ILE A 225 0.75 4.11 0.94
C ILE A 225 1.07 3.47 2.29
N ASP A 226 2.18 3.89 2.89
CA ASP A 226 2.63 3.45 4.20
C ASP A 226 2.11 4.40 5.28
N PHE A 227 1.33 3.89 6.23
CA PHE A 227 1.02 4.56 7.48
C PHE A 227 1.85 3.95 8.61
N GLN A 228 2.57 4.77 9.37
CA GLN A 228 3.40 4.30 10.48
C GLN A 228 3.20 5.18 11.71
N SER A 229 3.00 4.54 12.87
CA SER A 229 2.99 5.25 14.14
C SER A 229 4.33 5.94 14.41
N MET A 230 4.27 7.13 15.00
CA MET A 230 5.44 7.91 15.39
C MET A 230 6.36 7.11 16.31
N GLU A 231 5.79 6.36 17.25
CA GLU A 231 6.52 5.47 18.17
C GLU A 231 7.39 4.46 17.41
N SER A 232 6.80 3.74 16.46
CA SER A 232 7.51 2.78 15.62
C SER A 232 8.57 3.45 14.74
N TYR A 233 8.22 4.59 14.13
CA TYR A 233 9.13 5.34 13.26
C TYR A 233 10.36 5.83 14.02
N LEU A 234 10.18 6.59 15.09
CA LEU A 234 11.31 7.15 15.87
C LEU A 234 12.15 6.05 16.53
N ARG A 235 11.52 4.95 16.95
CA ARG A 235 12.24 3.77 17.47
C ARG A 235 13.10 3.11 16.39
N SER A 236 12.66 3.07 15.14
CA SER A 236 13.45 2.48 14.04
C SER A 236 14.74 3.25 13.72
N GLU A 237 14.79 4.56 14.01
CA GLU A 237 15.97 5.43 13.85
C GLU A 237 17.07 5.19 14.89
N ILE A 238 16.77 4.40 15.92
CA ILE A 238 17.71 4.01 16.98
C ILE A 238 18.28 2.62 16.69
N GLU A 239 19.57 2.45 16.97
CA GLU A 239 20.29 1.17 16.90
C GLU A 239 19.52 0.07 17.63
N GLU A 240 19.45 -1.14 17.04
CA GLU A 240 18.57 -2.20 17.50
C GLU A 240 18.73 -2.52 19.00
N LYS A 241 19.99 -2.59 19.47
CA LYS A 241 20.34 -2.88 20.86
C LYS A 241 19.82 -1.85 21.87
N ASP A 242 19.54 -0.62 21.41
CA ASP A 242 19.12 0.51 22.24
C ASP A 242 17.62 0.82 22.09
N ARG A 243 16.89 0.13 21.19
CA ARG A 243 15.47 0.40 20.87
C ARG A 243 14.51 0.24 22.05
N ALA A 244 14.80 -0.65 23.00
CA ALA A 244 13.98 -0.80 24.20
C ALA A 244 13.92 0.49 25.05
N ASN A 245 14.98 1.30 24.98
CA ASN A 245 15.10 2.58 25.69
C ASN A 245 15.17 3.77 24.72
N TRP A 246 14.60 3.63 23.52
CA TRP A 246 14.80 4.59 22.42
C TRP A 246 14.53 6.05 22.81
N ARG A 247 13.55 6.31 23.69
CA ARG A 247 13.22 7.67 24.17
C ARG A 247 14.37 8.35 24.90
N ALA A 248 15.23 7.60 25.59
CA ALA A 248 16.41 8.14 26.25
C ALA A 248 17.49 8.56 25.24
N PHE A 249 17.57 7.86 24.10
CA PHE A 249 18.53 8.13 23.02
C PHE A 249 18.01 9.16 22.01
N TRP A 250 16.68 9.33 21.91
CA TRP A 250 16.05 10.22 20.94
C TRP A 250 16.56 11.66 21.00
N PRO A 251 16.71 12.34 22.16
CA PRO A 251 17.23 13.70 22.20
C PRO A 251 18.62 13.87 21.60
N ALA A 252 19.48 12.85 21.69
CA ALA A 252 20.80 12.85 21.08
C ALA A 252 20.70 12.63 19.57
N LYS A 253 19.90 11.65 19.13
CA LYS A 253 19.64 11.39 17.70
C LYS A 253 19.00 12.60 17.01
N ALA A 254 18.01 13.23 17.63
CA ALA A 254 17.29 14.39 17.12
C ALA A 254 18.22 15.58 16.79
N LYS A 255 19.37 15.70 17.45
CA LYS A 255 20.35 16.76 17.17
C LYS A 255 21.12 16.53 15.88
N TRP A 256 21.27 15.29 15.42
CA TRP A 256 21.92 14.99 14.13
C TRP A 256 21.11 15.48 12.93
N TYR A 257 19.82 15.71 13.12
CA TYR A 257 18.93 16.24 12.11
C TYR A 257 18.88 17.78 12.10
N ARG A 258 19.67 18.48 12.92
CA ARG A 258 19.70 19.96 12.97
C ARG A 258 20.86 20.55 12.18
#